data_AF-A0A0C3NA15-F1
#
_entry.id   AF-A0A0C3NA15-F1
#
_cell.length_a   1.000
_cell.length_b   1.000
_cell.length_c   1.000
_cell.angle_alpha   90.00
_cell.angle_beta   90.00
_cell.angle_gamma   90.00
#
_symmetry.space_group_name_H-M   'P 1'
#
loop_
_entity.id
_entity.type
_entity.pdbx_description
1 polymer ?
#
loop_
_entity_poly.entity_id
_entity_poly.type
_entity_poly.pdbx_seq_one_letter_code
_entity_poly.pdbx_strand_id
1 'polypeptide(L)'
;MLTLSTEMRTMDWPVQEHLKGALTHAAETHNISPFPVFDLDGESINPSDYTCKLSGAIVRVCFALMHYSIGRDKKSVFMAVICDIVIL
;
A
#
# COMPACT_ATOMS: atom_id res chain seq x y z
N MET A 1 -10.43 17.50 2.85
CA MET A 1 -11.12 16.20 2.73
C MET A 1 -10.93 15.76 1.29
N LEU A 2 -9.88 14.97 1.01
CA LEU A 2 -9.62 14.50 -0.34
C LEU A 2 -10.58 13.35 -0.62
N THR A 3 -11.53 13.56 -1.52
CA THR A 3 -12.41 12.53 -2.05
C THR A 3 -11.55 11.54 -2.85
N LEU A 4 -11.24 10.40 -2.25
CA LEU A 4 -10.65 9.26 -2.93
C LEU A 4 -11.60 8.86 -4.06
N SER A 5 -11.12 8.91 -5.29
CA SER A 5 -11.91 8.54 -6.47
C SER A 5 -12.35 7.07 -6.36
N THR A 6 -13.49 6.74 -6.96
CA THR A 6 -14.17 5.43 -6.85
C THR A 6 -13.26 4.24 -7.16
N GLU A 7 -12.22 4.46 -7.98
CA GLU A 7 -11.14 3.54 -8.34
C GLU A 7 -10.22 3.09 -7.20
N MET A 8 -10.36 3.66 -6.00
CA MET A 8 -9.63 3.26 -4.79
C MET A 8 -10.42 2.33 -3.86
N ARG A 9 -11.64 1.91 -4.24
CA ARG A 9 -12.41 0.90 -3.50
C ARG A 9 -11.80 -0.48 -3.73
N THR A 10 -11.24 -1.05 -2.68
CA THR A 10 -10.59 -2.36 -2.68
C THR A 10 -11.43 -3.47 -3.31
N MET A 11 -12.76 -3.45 -3.13
CA MET A 11 -13.66 -4.47 -3.70
C MET A 11 -13.70 -4.47 -5.23
N ASP A 12 -13.33 -3.36 -5.86
CA ASP A 12 -13.40 -3.17 -7.31
C ASP A 12 -12.04 -3.39 -7.99
N TRP A 13 -11.02 -3.84 -7.25
CA TRP A 13 -9.69 -4.04 -7.80
C TRP A 13 -9.67 -5.19 -8.82
N PRO A 14 -8.99 -4.99 -9.97
CA PRO A 14 -8.89 -6.02 -11.00
C PRO A 14 -7.95 -7.14 -10.54
N VAL A 15 -8.51 -8.16 -9.88
CA VAL A 15 -7.77 -9.36 -9.46
C VAL A 15 -8.22 -10.59 -10.26
N GLN A 16 -7.35 -11.59 -10.34
CA GLN A 16 -7.70 -12.89 -10.92
C GLN A 16 -8.83 -13.55 -10.13
N GLU A 17 -9.70 -14.31 -10.80
CA GLU A 17 -10.94 -14.86 -10.20
C GLU A 17 -10.68 -15.62 -8.88
N HIS A 18 -9.61 -16.41 -8.83
CA HIS A 18 -9.25 -17.19 -7.65
C HIS A 18 -8.81 -16.34 -6.44
N LEU A 19 -8.50 -15.05 -6.65
CA LEU A 19 -8.09 -14.10 -5.61
C LEU A 19 -9.25 -13.25 -5.08
N LYS A 20 -10.43 -13.29 -5.72
CA LYS A 20 -11.59 -12.46 -5.32
C LYS A 20 -12.02 -12.70 -3.88
N GLY A 21 -12.05 -13.97 -3.43
CA GLY A 21 -12.41 -14.29 -2.05
C GLY A 21 -11.46 -13.67 -1.02
N ALA A 22 -10.16 -13.67 -1.31
CA ALA A 22 -9.16 -13.04 -0.45
C ALA A 22 -9.30 -11.50 -0.45
N LEU A 23 -9.61 -10.90 -1.60
CA LEU A 23 -9.86 -9.46 -1.72
C LEU A 23 -11.07 -9.01 -0.90
N THR A 24 -12.19 -9.75 -0.95
CA THR A 24 -13.37 -9.49 -0.12
C THR A 24 -13.04 -9.56 1.36
N HIS A 25 -12.36 -10.62 1.79
CA HIS A 25 -11.97 -10.76 3.19
C HIS A 25 -11.05 -9.63 3.66
N ALA A 26 -10.10 -9.21 2.82
CA ALA A 26 -9.23 -8.08 3.10
C ALA A 26 -10.01 -6.76 3.23
N ALA A 27 -11.00 -6.53 2.35
CA ALA A 27 -11.85 -5.33 2.38
C ALA A 27 -12.72 -5.24 3.66
N GLU A 28 -13.11 -6.38 4.24
CA GLU A 28 -13.88 -6.42 5.49
C GLU A 28 -13.02 -6.22 6.75
N THR A 29 -11.75 -6.62 6.69
CA THR A 29 -10.86 -6.68 7.87
C THR A 29 -9.83 -5.56 7.93
N HIS A 30 -9.52 -4.93 6.79
CA HIS A 30 -8.48 -3.91 6.69
C HIS A 30 -9.01 -2.65 5.99
N ASN A 31 -8.59 -1.48 6.48
CA ASN A 31 -8.72 -0.25 5.72
C ASN A 31 -7.52 -0.14 4.78
N ILE A 32 -7.71 -0.52 3.52
CA ILE A 32 -6.63 -0.48 2.53
C ILE A 32 -6.50 0.94 2.00
N SER A 33 -5.34 1.54 2.21
CA SER A 33 -4.94 2.80 1.58
C SER A 33 -4.09 2.43 0.36
N PRO A 34 -4.63 2.54 -0.87
CA PRO A 34 -3.84 2.28 -2.07
C PRO A 34 -2.69 3.28 -2.09
N PHE A 35 -1.47 2.76 -2.17
CA PHE A 35 -0.30 3.60 -2.36
C PHE A 35 -0.18 3.88 -3.86
N PRO A 36 -0.32 5.15 -4.31
CA PRO A 36 -0.11 5.47 -5.71
C PRO A 36 1.32 5.14 -6.08
N VAL A 37 1.50 4.48 -7.22
CA VAL A 37 2.82 4.08 -7.69
C VAL A 37 3.22 5.00 -8.83
N PHE A 38 4.42 5.56 -8.74
CA PHE A 38 4.98 6.46 -9.74
C PHE A 38 6.21 5.83 -10.37
N ASP A 39 6.42 6.11 -11.66
CA ASP A 39 7.67 5.78 -12.34
C ASP A 39 8.78 6.79 -12.00
N LEU A 40 9.94 6.63 -12.65
CA LEU A 40 11.12 7.46 -12.42
C LEU A 40 10.90 8.94 -12.76
N ASP A 41 9.96 9.24 -13.66
CA ASP A 41 9.63 10.61 -14.07
C ASP A 41 8.57 11.24 -13.15
N GLY A 42 8.08 10.47 -12.17
CA GLY A 42 7.04 10.90 -11.24
C GLY A 42 5.63 10.77 -11.80
N GLU A 43 5.46 10.06 -12.93
CA GLU A 43 4.16 9.84 -13.55
C GLU A 43 3.45 8.64 -12.92
N SER A 44 2.14 8.77 -12.73
CA SER A 44 1.34 7.70 -12.10
C SER A 44 1.29 6.48 -13.01
N ILE A 45 1.67 5.32 -12.48
CA ILE A 45 1.50 4.04 -13.17
C ILE A 45 0.01 3.67 -13.12
N ASN A 46 -0.56 3.24 -14.25
CA ASN A 46 -1.93 2.72 -14.27
C ASN A 46 -2.00 1.37 -13.52
N PRO A 47 -2.98 1.15 -12.63
CA PRO A 47 -3.18 -0.13 -11.95
C PRO A 47 -3.21 -1.35 -12.89
N SER A 48 -3.68 -1.21 -14.13
CA SER A 48 -3.67 -2.28 -15.13
C SER A 48 -2.25 -2.78 -15.47
N ASP A 49 -1.26 -1.92 -15.30
CA ASP A 49 0.14 -2.19 -15.63
C ASP A 49 0.96 -2.67 -14.42
N TYR A 50 0.38 -2.68 -13.22
CA TYR A 50 1.13 -2.98 -11.99
C TYR A 50 1.81 -4.34 -12.05
N THR A 51 1.11 -5.38 -12.51
CA THR A 51 1.69 -6.72 -12.59
C THR A 51 2.89 -6.77 -13.54
N CYS A 52 2.87 -6.08 -14.68
CA CYS A 52 3.97 -6.14 -15.64
C CYS A 52 5.12 -5.18 -15.27
N LYS A 53 4.82 -4.01 -14.71
CA LYS A 53 5.82 -2.99 -14.38
C LYS A 53 6.45 -3.15 -12.99
N LEU A 54 5.73 -3.77 -12.04
CA LEU A 54 6.22 -3.91 -10.66
C LEU A 54 6.79 -5.30 -10.36
N SER A 55 6.49 -6.31 -11.18
CA SER A 55 7.02 -7.65 -10.97
C SER A 55 8.54 -7.66 -11.17
N GLY A 56 9.27 -7.94 -10.09
CA GLY A 56 10.73 -7.89 -10.07
C GLY A 56 11.33 -6.49 -10.02
N ALA A 57 10.51 -5.44 -9.89
CA ALA A 57 11.01 -4.07 -9.86
C ALA A 57 11.80 -3.80 -8.58
N ILE A 58 12.91 -3.07 -8.71
CA ILE A 58 13.68 -2.59 -7.56
C ILE A 58 12.98 -1.31 -7.09
N VAL A 59 12.78 -1.17 -5.79
CA VAL A 59 12.11 0.01 -5.23
C VAL A 59 12.95 0.67 -4.16
N ARG A 60 12.88 2.00 -4.10
CA ARG A 60 13.36 2.78 -2.97
C ARG A 60 12.19 3.06 -2.03
N VAL A 61 12.25 2.52 -0.82
CA VAL A 61 11.24 2.76 0.23
C VAL A 61 11.79 3.78 1.22
N CYS A 62 11.08 4.90 1.38
CA CYS A 62 11.29 5.86 2.45
C CYS A 62 10.29 5.55 3.57
N PHE A 63 10.76 5.36 4.80
CA PHE A 63 9.88 5.12 5.94
C PHE A 63 10.38 5.83 7.20
N ALA A 64 9.44 6.20 8.07
CA ALA A 64 9.73 6.71 9.40
C ALA A 64 9.61 5.58 10.42
N LEU A 65 10.64 5.41 11.24
CA LEU A 65 10.60 4.50 12.38
C LEU A 65 10.19 5.26 13.63
N MET A 66 9.04 4.91 14.20
CA MET A 66 8.54 5.49 15.44
C MET A 66 8.72 4.51 16.60
N HIS A 67 9.22 5.01 17.73
CA HIS A 67 9.36 4.27 18.98
C HIS A 67 8.36 4.81 20.00
N TYR A 68 7.56 3.92 20.56
CA TYR A 68 6.67 4.19 21.66
C TYR A 68 7.12 3.39 22.88
N SER A 69 7.45 4.09 23.96
CA SER A 69 7.66 3.47 25.27
C SER A 69 6.34 3.45 26.03
N ILE A 70 5.79 2.25 26.26
CA ILE A 70 4.56 2.07 27.03
C ILE A 70 4.97 1.79 28.47
N GLY A 71 4.99 2.84 29.28
CA GLY A 71 5.56 2.83 30.64
C GLY A 71 4.91 1.83 31.60
N ARG A 72 3.64 1.48 31.42
CA ARG A 72 2.93 0.53 32.29
C ARG A 72 3.45 -0.91 32.16
N ASP A 73 3.84 -1.31 30.95
CA ASP A 73 4.27 -2.68 30.65
C ASP A 73 5.79 -2.81 30.44
N LYS A 74 6.54 -1.71 30.63
CA LYS A 74 7.97 -1.61 30.25
C LYS A 74 8.25 -2.11 28.83
N LYS A 75 7.27 -1.94 27.94
CA LYS A 75 7.29 -2.46 26.59
C LYS A 75 7.71 -1.35 25.63
N SER A 76 8.66 -1.65 24.76
CA SER A 76 8.98 -0.84 23.60
C SER A 76 8.18 -1.36 22.40
N VAL A 77 7.45 -0.47 21.74
CA VAL A 77 6.77 -0.74 20.48
C VAL A 77 7.46 0.07 19.40
N PHE A 78 7.85 -0.60 18.31
CA PHE A 78 8.42 0.04 17.14
C PHE A 78 7.43 -0.10 16.00
N MET A 79 7.21 1.01 15.28
CA MET A 79 6.33 1.06 14.13
C MET A 79 7.08 1.67 12.96
N ALA A 80 7.10 1.00 11.82
CA ALA A 80 7.60 1.57 10.57
C ALA A 80 6.40 2.08 9.77
N VAL A 81 6.40 3.37 9.46
CA VAL A 81 5.38 3.99 8.61
C VAL A 81 6.01 4.31 7.28
N ILE A 82 5.52 3.67 6.21
CA ILE A 82 5.97 3.95 4.84
C ILE A 82 5.53 5.37 4.48
N CYS A 83 6.49 6.19 4.07
CA CYS A 83 6.27 7.55 3.63
C CYS A 83 6.19 7.63 2.10
N ASP A 84 7.09 6.94 1.38
CA ASP A 84 7.15 6.89 -0.08
C ASP A 84 7.71 5.54 -0.58
N ILE A 85 7.25 5.13 -1.76
CA ILE A 85 7.80 4.01 -2.53
C ILE A 85 8.03 4.51 -3.96
N VAL A 86 9.28 4.49 -4.42
CA VAL A 86 9.67 4.89 -5.78
C VAL A 86 10.20 3.66 -6.52
N ILE A 87 9.70 3.41 -7.73
CA ILE A 87 10.18 2.32 -8.59
C ILE A 87 11.46 2.78 -9.30
N LEU A 88 12.52 1.97 -9.26
CA LEU A 88 13.83 2.24 -9.86
C LEU A 88 14.02 1.52 -11.20
#